data_AF-A0A378AE74-F1
#
_entry.id   AF-A0A378AE74-F1
#
_cell.length_a   1.000
_cell.length_b   1.000
_cell.length_c   1.000
_cell.angle_alpha   90.00
_cell.angle_beta   90.00
_cell.angle_gamma   90.00
#
_symmetry.space_group_name_H-M   'P 1'
#
loop_
_entity.id
_entity.type
_entity.pdbx_description
1 polymer ?
#
loop_
_entity_poly.entity_id
_entity_poly.type
_entity_poly.pdbx_seq_one_letter_code
_entity_poly.pdbx_strand_id
1 'polypeptide(L)' 'MKAGAIVCDFTGGHNYMLTGNIVAGNPRVVKAMLANMRRAAERRR' A
#
# COMPACT_ATOMS: atom_id res chain seq x y z
N MET A 1 -9.56 -5.02 10.30
CA MET A 1 -10.57 -4.07 10.81
C MET A 1 -10.78 -4.29 12.30
N LYS A 2 -10.11 -3.48 13.14
CA LYS A 2 -10.31 -3.25 14.61
C LYS A 2 -9.18 -2.42 15.26
N ALA A 3 -8.15 -1.98 14.52
CA ALA A 3 -6.99 -1.26 15.07
C ALA A 3 -6.62 0.05 14.32
N GLY A 4 -7.57 0.71 13.64
CA GLY A 4 -7.29 1.92 12.83
C GLY A 4 -6.33 1.67 11.64
N ALA A 5 -5.99 0.41 11.37
CA ALA A 5 -5.19 0.01 10.23
C ALA A 5 -6.03 0.02 8.95
N ILE A 6 -5.46 0.58 7.88
CA ILE A 6 -6.03 0.62 6.53
C ILE A 6 -5.41 -0.52 5.73
N VAL A 7 -6.21 -1.15 4.88
CA VAL A 7 -5.78 -2.18 3.93
C VAL A 7 -5.98 -1.64 2.52
N CYS A 8 -4.94 -1.67 1.70
CA CYS A 8 -4.97 -1.24 0.30
C CYS A 8 -4.00 -2.06 -0.57
N ASP A 9 -4.10 -1.92 -1.89
CA ASP A 9 -3.14 -2.49 -2.83
C ASP A 9 -1.89 -1.59 -3.00
N PHE A 10 -0.90 -2.01 -3.80
CA PHE A 10 0.34 -1.26 -4.04
C PHE A 10 0.14 0.09 -4.75
N THR A 11 -1.05 0.33 -5.29
CA THR A 11 -1.45 1.61 -5.87
C THR A 11 -2.27 2.47 -4.89
N GLY A 12 -2.54 1.96 -3.68
CA GLY A 12 -3.40 2.59 -2.69
C GLY A 12 -4.89 2.38 -2.93
N GLY A 13 -5.28 1.52 -3.86
CA GLY A 13 -6.66 1.18 -4.19
C GLY A 13 -7.23 0.03 -3.35
N HIS A 14 -8.44 -0.39 -3.72
CA HIS A 14 -9.20 -1.46 -3.06
C HIS A 14 -9.10 -2.81 -3.79
N ASN A 15 -8.23 -2.95 -4.79
CA ASN A 15 -8.11 -4.16 -5.61
C ASN A 15 -7.16 -5.21 -4.99
N TYR A 16 -6.86 -5.10 -3.69
CA TYR A 16 -5.99 -6.02 -2.99
C TYR A 16 -6.52 -7.46 -2.99
N MET A 17 -7.85 -7.63 -3.08
CA MET A 17 -8.49 -8.95 -3.17
C MET A 17 -8.35 -9.61 -4.56
N LEU A 18 -8.18 -8.81 -5.63
CA LEU A 18 -8.07 -9.30 -7.00
C LEU A 18 -6.62 -9.47 -7.44
N THR A 19 -5.74 -8.57 -7.00
CA THR A 19 -4.32 -8.56 -7.38
C THR A 19 -3.45 -9.41 -6.47
N GLY A 20 -3.95 -9.82 -5.29
CA GLY A 20 -3.18 -10.51 -4.25
C GLY A 20 -2.13 -9.64 -3.56
N ASN A 21 -2.00 -8.37 -3.94
CA ASN A 21 -1.06 -7.43 -3.34
C ASN A 21 -1.74 -6.71 -2.17
N ILE A 22 -1.34 -7.03 -0.95
CA ILE A 22 -1.95 -6.51 0.27
C ILE A 22 -0.93 -5.67 1.04
N VAL A 23 -1.28 -4.41 1.30
CA VAL A 23 -0.58 -3.53 2.24
C VAL A 23 -1.55 -3.22 3.37
N ALA A 24 -1.18 -3.59 4.60
CA ALA A 24 -2.00 -3.38 5.78
C ALA A 24 -1.19 -2.74 6.91
N GLY A 25 -1.69 -1.66 7.49
CA GLY A 25 -1.01 -0.99 8.61
C GLY A 25 -1.64 0.33 9.01
N ASN A 26 -1.03 1.01 9.98
CA ASN A 26 -1.46 2.35 10.39
C ASN A 26 -1.35 3.34 9.20
N PRO A 27 -2.31 4.27 9.00
CA PRO A 27 -2.31 5.24 7.91
C PRO A 27 -0.97 5.95 7.66
N ARG A 28 -0.23 6.32 8.72
CA ARG A 28 1.09 6.97 8.59
C ARG A 28 2.13 6.06 7.95
N VAL A 29 2.13 4.78 8.34
CA VAL A 29 3.06 3.77 7.83
C VAL A 29 2.72 3.39 6.40
N VAL A 30 1.43 3.17 6.11
CA VAL A 30 0.94 2.85 4.75
C VAL A 30 1.30 3.97 3.77
N LYS A 31 1.13 5.24 4.16
CA LYS A 31 1.51 6.39 3.33
C LYS A 31 3.02 6.41 3.00
N ALA A 32 3.87 6.16 3.99
CA ALA A 32 5.32 6.10 3.79
C ALA A 32 5.74 4.92 2.92
N MET A 33 5.11 3.75 3.10
CA MET A 33 5.33 2.56 2.27
C MET A 33 4.98 2.82 0.80
N LEU A 34 3.79 3.33 0.52
CA LEU A 34 3.37 3.64 -0.87
C LEU A 34 4.29 4.66 -1.54
N ALA A 35 4.73 5.69 -0.81
CA ALA A 35 5.69 6.67 -1.33
C ALA A 35 7.04 6.03 -1.69
N ASN A 36 7.55 5.12 -0.86
CA ASN A 36 8.79 4.40 -1.14
C ASN A 36 8.64 3.41 -2.31
N MET A 37 7.51 2.71 -2.40
CA MET A 37 7.23 1.77 -3.49
C MET A 37 7.12 2.49 -4.83
N ARG A 38 6.48 3.65 -4.86
CA ARG A 38 6.40 4.50 -6.07
C ARG A 38 7.78 4.97 -6.53
N ARG A 39 8.62 5.47 -5.60
CA ARG A 39 10.01 5.82 -5.89
C ARG A 39 10.83 4.63 -6.40
N ALA A 40 10.62 3.44 -5.86
CA ALA A 40 11.30 2.23 -6.29
C ALA A 40 10.86 1.78 -7.69
N ALA A 41 9.57 1.92 -8.03
CA ALA A 41 9.05 1.64 -9.37
C ALA A 41 9.57 2.64 -10.41
N GLU A 42 9.72 3.92 -10.05
CA GLU A 42 10.33 4.95 -10.89
C GLU A 42 11.83 4.69 -11.14
N ARG A 43 12.56 4.14 -10.17
CA ARG A 43 13.97 3.75 -10.32
C ARG A 43 14.23 2.50 -11.18
N ARG A 44 13.19 1.76 -11.54
CA ARG A 44 13.27 0.55 -12.37
C ARG A 44 12.86 0.78 -13.83
N ARG A 45 12.60 2.04 -14.21
CA ARG A 45 12.49 2.49 -15.60
C ARG A 45 13.77 3.21 -16.01
#